data_AF-A0AAV3X3T0-F1
#
_entry.id   AF-A0AAV3X3T0-F1
#
_cell.length_a   1.000
_cell.length_b   1.000
_cell.length_c   1.000
_cell.angle_alpha   90.00
_cell.angle_beta   90.00
_cell.angle_gamma   90.00
#
_symmetry.space_group_name_H-M   'P 1'
#
loop_
_entity.id
_entity.type
_entity.pdbx_description
1 polymer ?
#
loop_
_entity_poly.entity_id
_entity_poly.type
_entity_poly.pdbx_seq_one_letter_code
_entity_poly.pdbx_strand_id
1 'polypeptide(L)'
;MYTVELPELQADLTELLRRVLSGEEVIISQGGTPIARIVPIVDRSLPRIPGLDRGKVVISPDFNEPIPNSSGLYEIDFYAWTQEQVKFLQDRAWERLDISNLVEEIESLGKQQRQELRNRLGVLLGHLLKWEFQPENRSKSWVATIREQRYQISDLLEESPSLKPYLPEALEKAYQYGLALAVRETSLSYKDFPQECVYEVEQVLNSSFFPGQSLESDPI
;
A
#
# COMPACT_ATOMS: atom_id res chain seq x y z
N MET A 1 8.83 -17.40 31.56
CA MET A 1 7.97 -16.70 30.59
C MET A 1 7.99 -15.24 30.96
N TYR A 2 8.60 -14.43 30.10
CA TYR A 2 8.77 -13.00 30.31
C TYR A 2 8.14 -12.26 29.13
N THR A 3 7.29 -11.27 29.40
CA THR A 3 6.61 -10.50 28.36
C THR A 3 7.14 -9.07 28.36
N VAL A 4 7.44 -8.54 27.19
CA VAL A 4 7.96 -7.18 26.99
C VAL A 4 7.19 -6.47 25.88
N GLU A 5 6.89 -5.19 26.07
CA GLU A 5 6.19 -4.35 25.08
C GLU A 5 7.18 -3.69 24.11
N LEU A 6 6.81 -3.63 22.84
CA LEU A 6 7.63 -3.13 21.73
C LEU A 6 8.26 -1.73 21.90
N PRO A 7 7.60 -0.73 22.53
CA PRO A 7 8.22 0.58 22.78
C PRO A 7 9.40 0.53 23.75
N GLU A 8 9.46 -0.46 24.64
CA GLU A 8 10.54 -0.65 25.63
C GLU A 8 11.71 -1.49 25.07
N LEU A 9 11.51 -2.14 23.91
CA LEU A 9 12.44 -3.11 23.32
C LEU A 9 13.74 -2.48 22.78
N GLN A 10 13.72 -1.19 22.43
CA GLN A 10 14.90 -0.49 21.88
C GLN A 10 15.96 -0.16 22.95
N ALA A 11 15.62 -0.22 24.24
CA ALA A 11 16.53 0.20 25.31
C ALA A 11 17.40 -0.93 25.88
N ASP A 12 16.99 -2.20 25.79
CA ASP A 12 17.70 -3.29 26.51
C ASP A 12 17.60 -4.67 25.83
N LEU A 13 17.96 -4.73 24.54
CA LEU A 13 18.03 -5.99 23.79
C LEU A 13 19.01 -7.00 24.42
N THR A 14 20.06 -6.51 25.09
CA THR A 14 21.11 -7.33 25.71
C THR A 14 20.57 -8.17 26.87
N GLU A 15 19.76 -7.59 27.76
CA GLU A 15 19.16 -8.34 28.88
C GLU A 15 18.12 -9.37 28.41
N LEU A 16 17.37 -9.06 27.35
CA LEU A 16 16.43 -10.02 26.74
C LEU A 16 17.15 -11.25 26.20
N LEU A 17 18.24 -11.05 25.45
CA LEU A 17 19.04 -12.16 24.92
C LEU A 17 19.68 -12.99 26.04
N ARG A 18 20.13 -12.36 27.14
CA ARG A 18 20.68 -13.08 28.30
C ARG A 18 19.67 -14.04 28.92
N ARG A 19 18.40 -13.61 29.04
CA ARG A 19 17.29 -14.44 29.56
C ARG A 19 16.91 -15.58 28.63
N VAL A 20 16.88 -15.29 27.33
CA VAL A 20 16.64 -16.33 26.31
C VAL A 20 17.73 -17.39 26.38
N LEU A 21 19.01 -16.98 26.45
CA LEU A 21 20.15 -17.90 26.57
C LEU A 21 20.17 -18.70 27.87
N SER A 22 19.58 -18.20 28.96
CA SER A 22 19.39 -18.98 30.20
C SER A 22 18.23 -19.98 30.14
N GLY A 23 17.54 -20.10 29.00
CA GLY A 23 16.49 -21.08 28.78
C GLY A 23 15.07 -20.53 28.93
N GLU A 24 14.90 -19.22 29.11
CA GLU A 24 13.58 -18.61 29.29
C GLU A 24 12.94 -18.26 27.95
N GLU A 25 11.62 -18.45 27.85
CA GLU A 25 10.84 -17.93 26.73
C GLU A 25 10.48 -16.46 26.96
N VAL A 26 10.75 -15.62 25.96
CA VAL A 26 10.41 -14.21 25.94
C VAL A 26 9.34 -13.95 24.87
N ILE A 27 8.26 -13.28 25.26
CA ILE A 27 7.19 -12.85 24.35
C ILE A 27 7.26 -11.34 24.17
N ILE A 28 7.25 -10.90 22.92
CA ILE A 28 7.17 -9.50 22.54
C ILE A 28 5.71 -9.20 22.21
N SER A 29 5.16 -8.20 22.87
CA SER A 29 3.79 -7.73 22.67
C SER A 29 3.78 -6.29 22.12
N GLN A 30 2.71 -5.94 21.41
CA GLN A 30 2.42 -4.56 21.03
C GLN A 30 0.99 -4.22 21.43
N GLY A 31 0.82 -3.27 22.33
CA GLY A 31 -0.49 -2.87 22.84
C GLY A 31 -1.21 -4.04 23.53
N GLY A 32 -0.48 -4.86 24.28
CA GLY A 32 -1.02 -6.02 25.00
C GLY A 32 -1.27 -7.26 24.12
N THR A 33 -1.05 -7.17 22.80
CA THR A 33 -1.20 -8.31 21.89
C THR A 33 0.16 -8.94 21.60
N PRO A 34 0.37 -10.25 21.85
CA PRO A 34 1.61 -10.94 21.52
C PRO A 34 1.85 -10.94 20.01
N ILE A 35 2.99 -10.43 19.56
CA ILE A 35 3.35 -10.37 18.13
C ILE A 35 4.55 -11.23 17.76
N ALA A 36 5.44 -11.54 18.71
CA ALA A 36 6.61 -12.37 18.46
C ALA A 36 7.01 -13.12 19.73
N ARG A 37 7.72 -14.24 19.55
CA ARG A 37 8.27 -15.04 20.64
C ARG A 37 9.72 -15.37 20.33
N ILE A 38 10.60 -15.11 21.28
CA ILE A 38 12.01 -15.49 21.22
C ILE A 38 12.21 -16.67 22.17
N VAL A 39 12.72 -17.76 21.61
CA VAL A 39 13.05 -18.98 22.35
C VAL A 39 14.53 -19.31 22.15
N PRO A 40 15.19 -19.94 23.13
CA PRO A 40 16.54 -20.44 22.94
C PRO A 40 16.57 -21.43 21.79
N ILE A 41 17.50 -21.23 20.86
CA ILE A 41 17.84 -22.23 19.86
C ILE A 41 18.73 -23.26 20.57
N VAL A 42 18.11 -24.26 21.17
CA VAL A 42 18.82 -25.42 21.68
C VAL A 42 19.04 -26.32 20.48
N ASP A 43 20.31 -26.63 20.18
CA ASP A 43 20.66 -27.58 19.14
C ASP A 43 20.31 -28.99 19.62
N ARG A 44 19.00 -29.29 19.66
CA ARG A 44 18.47 -30.64 19.80
C ARG A 44 18.38 -31.22 18.40
N SER A 45 19.55 -31.43 17.81
CA SER A 45 19.76 -32.58 16.95
C SER A 45 19.56 -33.85 17.81
N LEU A 46 18.30 -34.14 18.16
CA LEU A 46 17.93 -35.54 18.34
C LEU A 46 18.25 -36.21 17.00
N PRO A 47 18.94 -37.36 16.98
CA PRO A 47 19.17 -38.08 15.73
C PRO A 47 17.82 -38.19 15.03
N ARG A 48 17.71 -37.66 13.80
CA ARG A 48 16.49 -37.85 13.02
C ARG A 48 16.34 -39.34 12.84
N ILE A 49 15.41 -39.97 13.55
CA ILE A 49 15.11 -41.39 13.40
C ILE A 49 14.18 -41.50 12.20
N PRO A 50 14.63 -42.02 11.05
CA PRO A 50 13.76 -42.19 9.90
C PRO A 50 12.61 -43.15 10.26
N GLY A 51 11.37 -42.76 9.96
CA GLY A 51 10.19 -43.61 10.17
C GLY A 51 9.55 -43.56 11.56
N LEU A 52 9.88 -42.57 12.40
CA LEU A 52 9.24 -42.36 13.71
C LEU A 52 7.71 -42.29 13.66
N ASP A 53 7.19 -41.72 12.56
CA ASP A 53 5.75 -41.57 12.29
C ASP A 53 5.25 -42.50 11.17
N ARG A 54 5.99 -43.59 10.89
CA ARG A 54 5.57 -44.59 9.91
C ARG A 54 4.19 -45.15 10.32
N GLY A 55 3.19 -44.92 9.48
CA GLY A 55 1.80 -45.34 9.71
C GLY A 55 0.95 -44.36 10.53
N LYS A 56 1.51 -43.24 11.00
CA LYS A 56 0.76 -42.19 11.72
C LYS A 56 0.41 -40.99 10.83
N VAL A 57 1.08 -40.86 9.70
CA VAL A 57 0.78 -39.84 8.67
C VAL A 57 0.08 -40.53 7.51
N VAL A 58 -1.18 -40.18 7.31
CA VAL A 58 -1.91 -40.51 6.08
C VAL A 58 -1.69 -39.33 5.13
N ILE A 59 -0.86 -39.53 4.11
CA ILE A 59 -0.70 -38.56 3.04
C ILE A 59 -1.93 -38.71 2.15
N SER A 60 -2.72 -37.65 2.04
CA SER A 60 -3.86 -37.63 1.12
C SER A 60 -3.35 -37.87 -0.32
N PRO A 61 -4.08 -38.61 -1.18
CA PRO A 61 -3.63 -38.92 -2.54
C PRO A 61 -3.25 -37.69 -3.38
N ASP A 62 -3.86 -36.56 -3.07
CA ASP A 62 -3.70 -35.25 -3.70
C ASP A 62 -2.63 -34.36 -3.04
N PHE A 63 -1.91 -34.84 -2.02
CA PHE A 63 -0.96 -34.01 -1.26
C PHE A 63 0.17 -33.42 -2.12
N ASN A 64 0.57 -34.15 -3.18
CA ASN A 64 1.55 -33.70 -4.17
C ASN A 64 0.90 -33.21 -5.46
N GLU A 65 -0.43 -33.14 -5.54
CA GLU A 65 -1.09 -32.54 -6.69
C GLU A 65 -0.91 -31.02 -6.62
N PRO A 66 -0.56 -30.37 -7.75
CA PRO A 66 -0.59 -28.92 -7.81
C PRO A 66 -2.01 -28.46 -7.48
N ILE A 67 -2.12 -27.39 -6.69
CA ILE A 67 -3.42 -26.80 -6.36
C ILE A 67 -4.12 -26.54 -7.71
N PRO A 68 -5.34 -27.08 -7.94
CA PRO A 68 -6.01 -26.95 -9.22
C PRO A 68 -6.10 -25.46 -9.58
N ASN A 69 -5.60 -25.14 -10.77
CA ASN A 69 -5.47 -23.79 -11.36
C ASN A 69 -4.29 -22.93 -10.92
N SER A 70 -3.36 -23.38 -10.06
CA SER A 70 -2.10 -22.65 -9.86
C SER A 70 -1.16 -22.88 -11.04
N SER A 71 -1.35 -22.12 -12.12
CA SER A 71 -0.37 -22.10 -13.18
C SER A 71 0.88 -21.42 -12.65
N GLY A 72 1.94 -22.19 -12.33
CA GLY A 72 3.20 -21.64 -11.81
C GLY A 72 3.83 -20.56 -12.71
N LEU A 73 3.33 -20.43 -13.93
CA LEU A 73 3.61 -19.34 -14.85
C LEU A 73 3.17 -17.96 -14.32
N TYR A 74 2.07 -17.87 -13.55
CA TYR A 74 1.63 -16.61 -12.93
C TYR A 74 2.73 -15.97 -12.05
N GLU A 75 3.37 -16.79 -11.20
CA GLU A 75 4.43 -16.35 -10.28
C GLU A 75 5.79 -16.11 -10.97
N ILE A 76 6.08 -16.83 -12.06
CA ILE A 76 7.41 -16.86 -12.69
C ILE A 76 7.49 -15.89 -13.88
N ASP A 77 6.44 -15.84 -14.69
CA ASP A 77 6.35 -15.02 -15.90
C ASP A 77 4.89 -14.57 -16.11
N PHE A 78 4.51 -13.56 -15.31
CA PHE A 78 3.18 -12.96 -15.34
C PHE A 78 2.77 -12.55 -16.76
N TYR A 79 3.68 -11.98 -17.55
CA TYR A 79 3.34 -11.56 -18.91
C TYR A 79 2.98 -12.76 -19.79
N ALA A 80 3.79 -13.83 -19.79
CA ALA A 80 3.45 -15.05 -20.52
C ALA A 80 2.13 -15.66 -20.05
N TRP A 81 1.88 -15.66 -18.74
CA TRP A 81 0.60 -16.10 -18.15
C TRP A 81 -0.57 -15.29 -18.70
N THR A 82 -0.50 -13.95 -18.73
CA THR A 82 -1.58 -13.12 -19.28
C THR A 82 -1.88 -13.45 -20.73
N GLN A 83 -0.86 -13.68 -21.56
CA GLN A 83 -1.04 -14.03 -22.97
C GLN A 83 -1.72 -15.41 -23.12
N GLU A 84 -1.39 -16.37 -22.25
CA GLU A 84 -2.03 -17.68 -22.23
C GLU A 84 -3.50 -17.59 -21.84
N GLN A 85 -3.84 -16.82 -20.79
CA GLN A 85 -5.23 -16.62 -20.38
C GLN A 85 -6.05 -15.92 -21.49
N VAL A 86 -5.48 -14.92 -22.17
CA VAL A 86 -6.12 -14.28 -23.33
C VAL A 86 -6.44 -15.30 -24.42
N LYS A 87 -5.51 -16.21 -24.72
CA LYS A 87 -5.72 -17.26 -25.71
C LYS A 87 -6.85 -18.20 -25.30
N PHE A 88 -6.90 -18.63 -24.04
CA PHE A 88 -8.00 -19.48 -23.55
C PHE A 88 -9.36 -18.79 -23.61
N LEU A 89 -9.41 -17.48 -23.34
CA LEU A 89 -10.64 -16.69 -23.50
C LEU A 89 -11.09 -16.62 -24.98
N GLN A 90 -10.16 -16.39 -25.90
CA GLN A 90 -10.44 -16.34 -27.35
C GLN A 90 -10.95 -17.68 -27.89
N ASP A 91 -10.30 -18.78 -27.47
CA ASP A 91 -10.63 -20.15 -27.87
C ASP A 91 -11.86 -20.71 -27.13
N ARG A 92 -12.42 -19.95 -26.17
CA ARG A 92 -13.53 -20.36 -25.28
C ARG A 92 -13.23 -21.64 -24.48
N ALA A 93 -11.97 -21.86 -24.14
CA ALA A 93 -11.48 -22.99 -23.35
C ALA A 93 -11.62 -22.68 -21.85
N TRP A 94 -12.86 -22.54 -21.37
CA TRP A 94 -13.18 -22.08 -20.02
C TRP A 94 -12.58 -22.95 -18.92
N GLU A 95 -12.46 -24.25 -19.18
CA GLU A 95 -11.88 -25.24 -18.28
C GLU A 95 -10.37 -25.08 -18.07
N ARG A 96 -9.69 -24.31 -18.93
CA ARG A 96 -8.25 -24.05 -18.84
C ARG A 96 -7.92 -22.70 -18.20
N LEU A 97 -8.94 -21.88 -17.94
CA LEU A 97 -8.73 -20.57 -17.34
C LEU A 97 -8.30 -20.71 -15.88
N ASP A 98 -7.30 -19.92 -15.54
CA ASP A 98 -6.88 -19.71 -14.17
C ASP A 98 -7.82 -18.70 -13.49
N ILE A 99 -9.04 -19.16 -13.18
CA ILE A 99 -10.12 -18.30 -12.68
C ILE A 99 -9.73 -17.61 -11.37
N SER A 100 -9.01 -18.28 -10.48
CA SER A 100 -8.60 -17.73 -9.19
C SER A 100 -7.70 -16.51 -9.37
N ASN A 101 -6.62 -16.64 -10.15
CA ASN A 101 -5.70 -15.53 -10.40
C ASN A 101 -6.33 -14.46 -11.30
N LEU A 102 -7.18 -14.82 -12.27
CA LEU A 102 -7.92 -13.85 -13.09
C LEU A 102 -8.86 -12.97 -12.27
N VAL A 103 -9.57 -13.53 -11.29
CA VAL A 103 -10.43 -12.76 -10.39
C VAL A 103 -9.59 -11.77 -9.58
N GLU A 104 -8.47 -12.22 -9.01
CA GLU A 104 -7.56 -11.37 -8.26
C GLU A 104 -7.04 -10.20 -9.11
N GLU A 105 -6.60 -10.47 -10.34
CA GLU A 105 -6.12 -9.44 -11.26
C GLU A 105 -7.21 -8.43 -11.63
N ILE A 106 -8.43 -8.89 -11.92
CA ILE A 106 -9.55 -7.98 -12.23
C ILE A 106 -9.90 -7.11 -11.01
N GLU A 107 -9.90 -7.67 -9.80
CA GLU A 107 -10.10 -6.89 -8.58
C GLU A 107 -8.95 -5.90 -8.34
N SER A 108 -7.72 -6.31 -8.63
CA SER A 108 -6.51 -5.51 -8.53
C SER A 108 -6.57 -4.30 -9.46
N LEU A 109 -6.97 -4.48 -10.72
CA LEU A 109 -7.14 -3.39 -11.69
C LEU A 109 -8.10 -2.29 -11.19
N GLY A 110 -9.23 -2.69 -10.58
CA GLY A 110 -10.17 -1.73 -9.99
C GLY A 110 -9.59 -0.97 -8.79
N LYS A 111 -8.81 -1.65 -7.94
CA LYS A 111 -8.10 -1.04 -6.80
C LYS A 111 -7.00 -0.09 -7.29
N GLN A 112 -6.28 -0.45 -8.36
CA GLN A 112 -5.20 0.35 -8.94
C GLN A 112 -5.71 1.69 -9.45
N GLN A 113 -6.82 1.73 -10.21
CA GLN A 113 -7.37 3.00 -10.70
C GLN A 113 -7.80 3.94 -9.56
N ARG A 114 -8.40 3.39 -8.49
CA ARG A 114 -8.72 4.17 -7.28
C ARG A 114 -7.47 4.65 -6.53
N GLN A 115 -6.42 3.84 -6.49
CA GLN A 115 -5.15 4.20 -5.87
C GLN A 115 -4.44 5.30 -6.67
N GLU A 116 -4.46 5.21 -8.00
CA GLU A 116 -3.86 6.20 -8.90
C GLU A 116 -4.52 7.56 -8.74
N LEU A 117 -5.86 7.61 -8.71
CA LEU A 117 -6.59 8.85 -8.43
C LEU A 117 -6.18 9.46 -7.08
N ARG A 118 -6.09 8.64 -6.01
CA ARG A 118 -5.65 9.11 -4.69
C ARG A 118 -4.21 9.61 -4.69
N ASN A 119 -3.30 8.93 -5.40
CA ASN A 119 -1.91 9.34 -5.49
C ASN A 119 -1.78 10.72 -6.16
N ARG A 120 -2.45 10.91 -7.30
CA ARG A 120 -2.44 12.18 -8.05
C ARG A 120 -3.08 13.30 -7.26
N LEU A 121 -4.24 13.05 -6.64
CA LEU A 121 -4.88 14.01 -5.75
C LEU A 121 -3.97 14.38 -4.57
N GLY A 122 -3.24 13.42 -3.99
CA GLY A 122 -2.38 13.72 -2.85
C GLY A 122 -1.16 14.56 -3.23
N VAL A 123 -0.55 14.30 -4.40
CA VAL A 123 0.53 15.16 -4.93
C VAL A 123 0.00 16.57 -5.22
N LEU A 124 -1.18 16.67 -5.83
CA LEU A 124 -1.84 17.95 -6.12
C LEU A 124 -2.14 18.72 -4.83
N LEU A 125 -2.79 18.10 -3.85
CA LEU A 125 -3.13 18.69 -2.55
C LEU A 125 -1.87 19.14 -1.81
N GLY A 126 -0.82 18.33 -1.79
CA GLY A 126 0.45 18.73 -1.19
C GLY A 126 1.07 19.97 -1.83
N HIS A 127 0.95 20.12 -3.15
CA HIS A 127 1.42 21.32 -3.84
C HIS A 127 0.49 22.53 -3.64
N LEU A 128 -0.82 22.33 -3.53
CA LEU A 128 -1.77 23.39 -3.17
C LEU A 128 -1.51 23.91 -1.74
N LEU A 129 -1.23 23.02 -0.79
CA LEU A 129 -0.83 23.40 0.58
C LEU A 129 0.50 24.18 0.58
N LYS A 130 1.52 23.69 -0.13
CA LYS A 130 2.79 24.41 -0.29
C LYS A 130 2.56 25.81 -0.89
N TRP A 131 1.66 25.91 -1.88
CA TRP A 131 1.32 27.17 -2.54
C TRP A 131 0.62 28.17 -1.62
N GLU A 132 -0.30 27.71 -0.78
CA GLU A 132 -1.06 28.55 0.14
C GLU A 132 -0.19 29.03 1.31
N PHE A 133 0.53 28.11 1.95
CA PHE A 133 1.21 28.36 3.22
C PHE A 133 2.68 28.81 3.07
N GLN A 134 3.21 28.83 1.85
CA GLN A 134 4.53 29.42 1.56
C GLN A 134 4.49 30.36 0.34
N PRO A 135 3.79 31.51 0.44
CA PRO A 135 3.66 32.45 -0.66
C PRO A 135 5.02 32.95 -1.19
N GLU A 136 6.03 33.06 -0.34
CA GLU A 136 7.39 33.50 -0.68
C GLU A 136 8.18 32.47 -1.51
N ASN A 137 7.76 31.20 -1.48
CA ASN A 137 8.43 30.10 -2.18
C ASN A 137 7.69 29.66 -3.45
N ARG A 138 6.66 30.40 -3.86
CA ARG A 138 5.91 30.14 -5.09
C ARG A 138 6.84 30.18 -6.30
N SER A 139 6.70 29.18 -7.16
CA SER A 139 7.60 29.01 -8.31
C SER A 139 6.89 28.36 -9.49
N LYS A 140 7.41 28.60 -10.69
CA LYS A 140 6.93 28.01 -11.94
C LYS A 140 6.93 26.49 -11.93
N SER A 141 7.87 25.86 -11.22
CA SER A 141 7.91 24.40 -11.10
C SER A 141 6.73 23.87 -10.30
N TRP A 142 6.31 24.55 -9.21
CA TRP A 142 5.12 24.15 -8.46
C TRP A 142 3.85 24.34 -9.28
N VAL A 143 3.75 25.45 -10.04
CA VAL A 143 2.63 25.67 -10.97
C VAL A 143 2.55 24.56 -12.01
N ALA A 144 3.70 24.19 -12.59
CA ALA A 144 3.77 23.10 -13.57
C ALA A 144 3.30 21.78 -12.96
N THR A 145 3.73 21.42 -11.74
CA THR A 145 3.25 20.22 -11.05
C THR A 145 1.75 20.26 -10.77
N ILE A 146 1.21 21.38 -10.29
CA ILE A 146 -0.23 21.54 -10.04
C ILE A 146 -1.03 21.34 -11.34
N ARG A 147 -0.62 22.00 -12.42
CA ARG A 147 -1.28 21.90 -13.72
C ARG A 147 -1.21 20.49 -14.29
N GLU A 148 -0.03 19.86 -14.21
CA GLU A 148 0.18 18.48 -14.66
C GLU A 148 -0.72 17.50 -13.90
N GLN A 149 -0.76 17.57 -12.56
CA GLN A 149 -1.62 16.67 -11.79
C GLN A 149 -3.10 16.89 -12.10
N ARG A 150 -3.56 18.14 -12.27
CA ARG A 150 -4.94 18.42 -12.70
C ARG A 150 -5.27 17.83 -14.06
N TYR A 151 -4.39 18.02 -15.03
CA TYR A 151 -4.56 17.46 -16.37
C TYR A 151 -4.68 15.93 -16.31
N GLN A 152 -3.75 15.27 -15.64
CA GLN A 152 -3.73 13.82 -15.51
C GLN A 152 -4.93 13.26 -14.73
N ILE A 153 -5.43 13.99 -13.73
CA ILE A 153 -6.66 13.61 -13.03
C ILE A 153 -7.87 13.73 -13.96
N SER A 154 -7.95 14.80 -14.76
CA SER A 154 -9.03 14.96 -15.75
C SER A 154 -9.04 13.80 -16.74
N ASP A 155 -7.87 13.50 -17.32
CA ASP A 155 -7.67 12.40 -18.27
C ASP A 155 -8.11 11.05 -17.66
N LEU A 156 -7.65 10.75 -16.44
CA LEU A 156 -8.05 9.54 -15.71
C LEU A 156 -9.57 9.46 -15.48
N LEU A 157 -10.23 10.57 -15.14
CA LEU A 157 -11.67 10.61 -14.91
C LEU A 157 -12.49 10.55 -16.21
N GLU A 158 -11.90 10.93 -17.35
CA GLU A 158 -12.47 10.77 -18.69
C GLU A 158 -12.40 9.31 -19.14
N GLU A 159 -11.24 8.66 -18.95
CA GLU A 159 -11.05 7.24 -19.25
C GLU A 159 -11.84 6.32 -18.31
N SER A 160 -12.02 6.73 -17.05
CA SER A 160 -12.72 5.96 -16.02
C SER A 160 -13.83 6.78 -15.32
N PRO A 161 -14.97 7.05 -15.98
CA PRO A 161 -16.05 7.89 -15.41
C PRO A 161 -16.64 7.36 -14.10
N SER A 162 -16.56 6.04 -13.86
CA SER A 162 -17.00 5.39 -12.62
C SER A 162 -16.17 5.76 -11.39
N LEU A 163 -15.04 6.46 -11.56
CA LEU A 163 -14.27 7.04 -10.46
C LEU A 163 -14.88 8.35 -9.92
N LYS A 164 -15.71 9.06 -10.70
CA LYS A 164 -16.27 10.36 -10.29
C LYS A 164 -17.05 10.31 -8.96
N PRO A 165 -17.92 9.31 -8.69
CA PRO A 165 -18.60 9.20 -7.40
C PRO A 165 -17.66 8.95 -6.21
N TYR A 166 -16.44 8.47 -6.47
CA TYR A 166 -15.43 8.19 -5.46
C TYR A 166 -14.58 9.43 -5.11
N LEU A 167 -14.71 10.55 -5.85
CA LEU A 167 -13.89 11.74 -5.66
C LEU A 167 -13.91 12.31 -4.23
N PRO A 168 -15.06 12.45 -3.54
CA PRO A 168 -15.07 12.99 -2.18
C PRO A 168 -14.25 12.13 -1.21
N GLU A 169 -14.47 10.82 -1.22
CA GLU A 169 -13.72 9.88 -0.38
C GLU A 169 -12.23 9.81 -0.77
N ALA A 170 -11.93 9.89 -2.07
CA ALA A 170 -10.57 9.94 -2.57
C ALA A 170 -9.84 11.19 -2.08
N LEU A 171 -10.52 12.34 -2.07
CA LEU A 171 -9.98 13.62 -1.65
C LEU A 171 -9.59 13.60 -0.17
N GLU A 172 -10.49 13.13 0.70
CA GLU A 172 -10.21 12.99 2.13
C GLU A 172 -8.98 12.10 2.40
N LYS A 173 -8.92 10.94 1.73
CA LYS A 173 -7.78 10.01 1.85
C LYS A 173 -6.49 10.60 1.29
N ALA A 174 -6.58 11.29 0.16
CA ALA A 174 -5.44 11.92 -0.51
C ALA A 174 -4.91 13.12 0.28
N TYR A 175 -5.75 13.84 1.02
CA TYR A 175 -5.37 15.00 1.81
C TYR A 175 -4.31 14.66 2.85
N GLN A 176 -4.47 13.53 3.57
CA GLN A 176 -3.48 13.09 4.56
C GLN A 176 -2.11 12.83 3.93
N TYR A 177 -2.09 12.24 2.71
CA TYR A 177 -0.86 12.07 1.96
C TYR A 177 -0.26 13.40 1.49
N GLY A 178 -1.10 14.31 0.97
CA GLY A 178 -0.68 15.66 0.56
C GLY A 178 -0.12 16.49 1.72
N LEU A 179 -0.74 16.40 2.90
CA LEU A 179 -0.28 17.04 4.13
C LEU A 179 1.10 16.50 4.54
N ALA A 180 1.28 15.18 4.54
CA ALA A 180 2.58 14.57 4.83
C ALA A 180 3.66 14.99 3.81
N LEU A 181 3.31 15.09 2.52
CA LEU A 181 4.21 15.58 1.47
C LEU A 181 4.58 17.05 1.71
N ALA A 182 3.63 17.91 2.03
CA ALA A 182 3.87 19.31 2.33
C ALA A 182 4.78 19.48 3.57
N VAL A 183 4.52 18.76 4.66
CA VAL A 183 5.38 18.79 5.85
C VAL A 183 6.80 18.30 5.53
N ARG A 184 6.94 17.23 4.73
CA ARG A 184 8.25 16.67 4.35
C ARG A 184 9.09 17.62 3.49
N GLU A 185 8.46 18.44 2.66
CA GLU A 185 9.13 19.29 1.67
C GLU A 185 9.26 20.76 2.10
N THR A 186 8.82 21.08 3.32
CA THR A 186 8.82 22.44 3.84
C THR A 186 9.43 22.49 5.23
N SER A 187 9.70 23.69 5.74
CA SER A 187 10.11 23.88 7.13
C SER A 187 8.92 23.89 8.11
N LEU A 188 7.70 23.71 7.62
CA LEU A 188 6.46 23.76 8.40
C LEU A 188 6.14 22.39 9.00
N SER A 189 5.47 22.39 10.14
CA SER A 189 5.02 21.19 10.83
C SER A 189 3.55 20.91 10.55
N TYR A 190 3.05 19.74 10.97
CA TYR A 190 1.63 19.41 10.85
C TYR A 190 0.72 20.49 11.48
N LYS A 191 1.13 21.17 12.55
CA LYS A 191 0.31 22.17 13.25
C LYS A 191 0.08 23.44 12.46
N ASP A 192 0.94 23.70 11.48
CA ASP A 192 0.90 24.90 10.64
C ASP A 192 -0.08 24.74 9.47
N PHE A 193 -0.63 23.54 9.29
CA PHE A 193 -1.60 23.22 8.24
C PHE A 193 -2.95 22.80 8.84
N PRO A 194 -4.06 22.96 8.09
CA PRO A 194 -5.34 22.38 8.45
C PRO A 194 -5.25 20.84 8.53
N GLN A 195 -5.82 20.23 9.57
CA GLN A 195 -5.78 18.76 9.74
C GLN A 195 -6.78 18.03 8.83
N GLU A 196 -7.81 18.75 8.40
CA GLU A 196 -8.84 18.29 7.48
C GLU A 196 -8.75 19.09 6.17
N CYS A 197 -9.24 18.50 5.08
CA CYS A 197 -9.21 19.15 3.78
C CYS A 197 -10.12 20.39 3.79
N VAL A 198 -9.54 21.54 3.49
CA VAL A 198 -10.26 22.82 3.39
C VAL A 198 -10.70 23.16 1.97
N TYR A 199 -10.32 22.32 0.99
CA TYR A 199 -10.65 22.50 -0.41
C TYR A 199 -11.76 21.55 -0.84
N GLU A 200 -12.69 22.07 -1.63
CA GLU A 200 -13.72 21.28 -2.30
C GLU A 200 -13.17 20.61 -3.57
N VAL A 201 -13.78 19.51 -3.99
CA VAL A 201 -13.39 18.78 -5.22
C VAL A 201 -13.36 19.72 -6.43
N GLU A 202 -14.38 20.56 -6.57
CA GLU A 202 -14.51 21.52 -7.66
C GLU A 202 -13.36 22.53 -7.67
N GLN A 203 -12.90 22.97 -6.50
CA GLN A 203 -11.77 23.89 -6.39
C GLN A 203 -10.47 23.19 -6.76
N VAL A 204 -10.24 21.99 -6.22
CA VAL A 204 -9.00 21.23 -6.46
C VAL A 204 -8.82 20.94 -7.94
N LEU A 205 -9.89 20.55 -8.64
CA LEU A 205 -9.86 20.22 -10.07
C LEU A 205 -9.90 21.46 -11.00
N ASN A 206 -10.31 22.63 -10.50
CA ASN A 206 -10.37 23.83 -11.31
C ASN A 206 -8.97 24.32 -11.72
N SER A 207 -8.71 24.39 -13.02
CA SER A 207 -7.43 24.83 -13.59
C SER A 207 -6.98 26.24 -13.16
N SER A 208 -7.92 27.15 -12.87
CA SER A 208 -7.67 28.53 -12.45
C SER A 208 -7.60 28.69 -10.93
N PHE A 209 -7.88 27.65 -10.15
CA PHE A 209 -7.87 27.76 -8.70
C PHE A 209 -6.44 27.70 -8.15
N PHE A 210 -6.04 28.73 -7.44
CA PHE A 210 -4.80 28.80 -6.66
C PHE A 210 -5.12 29.42 -5.30
N PRO A 211 -4.97 28.68 -4.18
CA PRO A 211 -5.35 29.21 -2.87
C PRO A 211 -4.61 30.50 -2.52
N GLY A 212 -5.33 31.43 -1.90
CA GLY A 212 -4.79 32.76 -1.54
C GLY A 212 -4.53 33.69 -2.73
N GLN A 213 -5.10 33.41 -3.91
CA GLN A 213 -5.09 34.30 -5.07
C GLN A 213 -6.51 34.49 -5.64
N SER A 214 -6.70 35.57 -6.42
CA SER A 214 -7.94 35.77 -7.17
C SER A 214 -8.01 34.81 -8.36
N LEU A 215 -9.20 34.35 -8.72
CA LEU A 215 -9.42 33.44 -9.86
C LEU A 215 -9.04 34.04 -11.23
N GLU A 216 -8.81 35.35 -11.29
CA GLU A 216 -8.46 36.10 -12.52
C GLU A 216 -6.95 36.29 -12.71
N SER A 217 -6.12 35.96 -11.72
CA SER A 217 -4.66 36.12 -11.80
C SER A 217 -3.98 34.81 -12.19
N ASP A 218 -3.21 34.83 -13.28
CA ASP A 218 -2.33 33.71 -13.62
C ASP A 218 -1.19 33.59 -12.58
N PRO A 219 -0.87 32.38 -12.10
CA PRO A 219 0.24 32.16 -11.18
C PRO A 219 1.60 32.39 -11.86
N ILE A 220 2.56 32.92 -11.09
CA ILE A 220 3.91 33.38 -11.50
C ILE A 220 4.79 32.26 -12.07
#